data_AF-K9CEA0-F1
#
_entry.id   AF-K9CEA0-F1
#
_cell.length_a   1.000
_cell.length_b   1.000
_cell.length_c   1.000
_cell.angle_alpha   90.00
_cell.angle_beta   90.00
_cell.angle_gamma   90.00
#
_symmetry.space_group_name_H-M   'P 1'
#
loop_
_entity.id
_entity.type
_entity.pdbx_description
1 polymer ?
#
loop_
_entity_poly.entity_id
_entity_poly.type
_entity_poly.pdbx_seq_one_letter_code
_entity_poly.pdbx_strand_id
1 'polypeptide(L)'
;MFGGAFFKILRPVRETVGIYPSAHGIAFAYLCAPEDGAGTWTVTELRRAPAVWMDGDGAARLAALVREELSRMGRTHLPLALALPAAEAEVRTVELPAALTGGELHKALLWALRASADERDAALPEEMCLCYTVLPEASVHRCRAAALPAARVREIFSAFAQEGLSLRRLTVCPADGGELAERISAARMLGLPWERTDPVEEAAVLPAVYAGLLFCKDTPGRLYLTGGMRPKTCLRRYAAAALAVLSAAAFLGAIAAEAGAYMTVLRERDRAREELALHAADRRRMEEHMTLRADTVRRERLLTAFLADSLPWRAVLVHLGSVTEDGIRFLSVASEGHTLRMEGEAAHYEALASMMSRLQAGAFFTGGVRLERAAQERGAAEAPARIRFVLRADW
;
A
#
# COMPACT_ATOMS: atom_id res chain seq x y z
N MET A 1 25.39 -54.15 -35.69
CA MET A 1 24.14 -53.66 -36.31
C MET A 1 23.47 -52.70 -35.33
N PHE A 2 23.70 -51.40 -35.53
CA PHE A 2 23.10 -50.32 -34.75
C PHE A 2 21.82 -49.87 -35.44
N GLY A 3 20.66 -50.11 -34.83
CA GLY A 3 19.37 -49.72 -35.38
C GLY A 3 18.29 -49.88 -34.32
N GLY A 4 18.16 -48.90 -33.44
CA GLY A 4 17.11 -48.90 -32.41
C GLY A 4 17.17 -47.70 -31.48
N ALA A 5 18.38 -47.18 -31.22
CA ALA A 5 18.57 -46.01 -30.35
C ALA A 5 18.45 -44.65 -31.08
N PHE A 6 18.53 -44.61 -32.41
CA PHE A 6 18.59 -43.36 -33.18
C PHE A 6 17.23 -42.71 -33.52
N PHE A 7 16.10 -43.39 -33.29
CA PHE A 7 14.78 -42.81 -33.57
C PHE A 7 14.23 -41.93 -32.42
N LYS A 8 14.85 -41.94 -31.24
CA LYS A 8 14.41 -41.12 -30.09
C LYS A 8 14.86 -39.66 -30.12
N ILE A 9 15.74 -39.27 -31.04
CA ILE A 9 16.44 -37.97 -30.96
C ILE A 9 15.82 -36.88 -31.87
N LEU A 10 14.93 -37.23 -32.81
CA LEU A 10 14.47 -36.28 -33.84
C LEU A 10 13.01 -35.85 -33.75
N ARG A 11 12.21 -36.32 -32.79
CA ARG A 11 10.84 -35.86 -32.60
C ARG A 11 10.49 -35.75 -31.13
N PRO A 12 9.82 -34.69 -30.68
CA PRO A 12 9.22 -34.69 -29.36
C PRO A 12 8.18 -35.83 -29.29
N VAL A 13 8.23 -36.59 -28.20
CA VAL A 13 7.37 -37.76 -27.95
C VAL A 13 6.64 -37.50 -26.64
N ARG A 14 5.33 -37.75 -26.63
CA ARG A 14 4.54 -37.75 -25.41
C ARG A 14 4.63 -39.12 -24.79
N GLU A 15 5.01 -39.18 -23.52
CA GLU A 15 5.21 -40.42 -22.78
C GLU A 15 4.29 -40.46 -21.56
N THR A 16 3.70 -41.62 -21.29
CA THR A 16 2.83 -41.84 -20.13
C THR A 16 3.02 -43.25 -19.58
N VAL A 17 2.61 -43.44 -18.32
CA VAL A 17 2.58 -44.75 -17.69
C VAL A 17 1.17 -45.06 -17.21
N GLY A 18 0.62 -46.15 -17.70
CA GLY A 18 -0.58 -46.77 -17.16
C GLY A 18 -0.22 -47.83 -16.12
N ILE A 19 -0.94 -47.85 -15.00
CA ILE A 19 -0.66 -48.71 -13.85
C ILE A 19 -1.92 -49.50 -13.51
N TYR A 20 -1.77 -50.78 -13.19
CA TYR A 20 -2.83 -51.62 -12.65
C TYR A 20 -2.31 -52.56 -11.57
N PRO A 21 -2.77 -52.45 -10.31
CA PRO A 21 -2.49 -53.44 -9.30
C PRO A 21 -3.41 -54.67 -9.50
N SER A 22 -2.84 -55.87 -9.44
CA SER A 22 -3.56 -57.13 -9.54
C SER A 22 -3.13 -58.09 -8.44
N ALA A 23 -3.86 -59.19 -8.25
CA ALA A 23 -3.49 -60.26 -7.32
C ALA A 23 -2.13 -60.90 -7.63
N HIS A 24 -1.63 -60.73 -8.86
CA HIS A 24 -0.35 -61.29 -9.34
C HIS A 24 0.77 -60.24 -9.43
N GLY A 25 0.54 -59.05 -8.88
CA GLY A 25 1.50 -57.94 -8.88
C GLY A 25 1.00 -56.71 -9.61
N ILE A 26 1.86 -55.70 -9.72
CA ILE A 26 1.53 -54.42 -10.36
C ILE A 26 2.01 -54.41 -11.80
N ALA A 27 1.07 -54.25 -12.73
CA ALA A 27 1.35 -54.08 -14.16
C ALA A 27 1.59 -52.61 -14.50
N PHE A 28 2.61 -52.37 -15.33
CA PHE A 28 3.01 -51.09 -15.87
C PHE A 28 2.98 -51.17 -17.39
N ALA A 29 2.23 -50.27 -18.02
CA ALA A 29 2.21 -50.09 -19.45
C ALA A 29 2.81 -48.73 -19.80
N TYR A 30 3.88 -48.74 -20.58
CA TYR A 30 4.51 -47.54 -21.10
C TYR A 30 3.98 -47.25 -22.48
N LEU A 31 3.41 -46.06 -22.63
CA LEU A 31 2.87 -45.63 -23.91
C LEU A 31 3.58 -44.38 -24.39
N CYS A 32 3.90 -44.38 -25.68
CA CYS A 32 4.50 -43.26 -26.37
C CYS A 32 3.62 -42.85 -27.55
N ALA A 33 3.55 -41.56 -27.84
CA ALA A 33 2.93 -41.04 -29.05
C ALA A 33 3.82 -39.96 -29.68
N PRO A 34 4.02 -39.97 -31.01
CA PRO A 34 4.73 -38.88 -31.69
C PRO A 34 3.92 -37.58 -31.56
N GLU A 35 4.57 -36.43 -31.38
CA GLU A 35 3.83 -35.15 -31.28
C GLU A 35 3.11 -34.75 -32.58
N ASP A 36 3.66 -35.13 -33.74
CA ASP A 36 3.17 -34.71 -35.07
C ASP A 36 2.20 -35.70 -35.73
N GLY A 37 2.02 -36.91 -35.18
CA GLY A 37 1.27 -37.99 -35.81
C GLY A 37 -0.05 -38.27 -35.11
N ALA A 38 -1.17 -38.04 -35.80
CA ALA A 38 -2.53 -38.61 -35.67
C ALA A 38 -3.03 -39.23 -34.33
N GLY A 39 -2.49 -38.84 -33.17
CA GLY A 39 -2.93 -39.33 -31.86
C GLY A 39 -2.77 -40.83 -31.61
N THR A 40 -2.00 -41.57 -32.41
CA THR A 40 -1.80 -43.02 -32.23
C THR A 40 -0.75 -43.28 -31.16
N TRP A 41 -1.22 -43.67 -29.97
CA TRP A 41 -0.38 -44.14 -28.88
C TRP A 41 0.02 -45.59 -29.13
N THR A 42 1.27 -45.93 -28.86
CA THR A 42 1.79 -47.30 -28.96
C THR A 42 2.33 -47.76 -27.61
N VAL A 43 2.11 -49.03 -27.28
CA VAL A 43 2.73 -49.63 -26.10
C VAL A 43 4.19 -49.95 -26.43
N THR A 44 5.12 -49.27 -25.78
CA THR A 44 6.56 -49.45 -26.02
C THR A 44 7.19 -50.46 -25.07
N GLU A 45 6.64 -50.60 -23.88
CA GLU A 45 7.14 -51.53 -22.87
C GLU A 45 6.01 -51.94 -21.92
N LEU A 46 6.00 -53.22 -21.55
CA LEU A 46 5.17 -53.77 -20.49
C LEU A 46 6.08 -54.35 -19.42
N ARG A 47 5.80 -54.03 -18.17
CA ARG A 47 6.50 -54.61 -17.03
C ARG A 47 5.50 -55.03 -15.97
N ARG A 48 5.80 -56.13 -15.29
CA ARG A 48 5.11 -56.52 -14.06
C ARG A 48 6.10 -56.51 -12.90
N ALA A 49 5.73 -55.84 -11.82
CA ALA A 49 6.44 -55.94 -10.56
C ALA A 49 5.77 -57.03 -9.70
N PRO A 50 6.54 -57.90 -9.03
CA PRO A 50 6.00 -58.98 -8.22
C PRO A 50 5.31 -58.48 -6.94
N ALA A 51 5.51 -57.21 -6.57
CA ALA A 51 4.87 -56.62 -5.41
C ALA A 51 3.35 -56.59 -5.61
N VAL A 52 2.62 -57.16 -4.66
CA VAL A 52 1.15 -57.22 -4.66
C VAL A 52 0.61 -56.11 -3.76
N TRP A 53 -0.47 -55.48 -4.21
CA TRP A 53 -1.29 -54.59 -3.42
C TRP A 53 -2.66 -55.23 -3.24
N MET A 54 -3.01 -55.51 -1.99
CA MET A 54 -4.25 -56.19 -1.60
C MET A 54 -5.29 -55.18 -1.13
N ASP A 55 -6.54 -55.61 -1.12
CA ASP A 55 -7.62 -54.85 -0.51
C ASP A 55 -7.28 -54.55 0.97
N GLY A 56 -7.41 -53.28 1.37
CA GLY A 56 -7.04 -52.79 2.71
C GLY A 56 -5.58 -52.33 2.89
N ASP A 57 -4.68 -52.53 1.93
CA ASP A 57 -3.25 -52.14 2.05
C ASP A 57 -3.01 -50.61 2.09
N GLY A 58 -4.05 -49.82 1.87
CA GLY A 58 -4.00 -48.35 1.87
C GLY A 58 -3.33 -47.78 0.62
N ALA A 59 -3.67 -46.53 0.27
CA ALA A 59 -3.15 -45.91 -0.94
C ALA A 59 -1.65 -45.55 -0.85
N ALA A 60 -1.15 -45.26 0.36
CA ALA A 60 0.25 -44.93 0.61
C ALA A 60 1.20 -46.07 0.22
N ARG A 61 0.84 -47.32 0.57
CA ARG A 61 1.62 -48.50 0.20
C ARG A 61 1.69 -48.69 -1.31
N LEU A 62 0.58 -48.52 -2.02
CA LEU A 62 0.56 -48.58 -3.48
C LEU A 62 1.47 -47.51 -4.11
N ALA A 63 1.38 -46.27 -3.63
CA ALA A 63 2.21 -45.16 -4.12
C ALA A 63 3.70 -45.43 -3.92
N ALA A 64 4.10 -45.95 -2.75
CA ALA A 64 5.49 -46.30 -2.43
C ALA A 64 6.01 -47.42 -3.35
N LEU A 65 5.23 -48.49 -3.55
CA LEU A 65 5.59 -49.59 -4.46
C LEU A 65 5.76 -49.10 -5.90
N VAL A 66 4.85 -48.24 -6.37
CA VAL A 66 4.94 -47.63 -7.70
C VAL A 66 6.18 -46.73 -7.81
N ARG A 67 6.46 -45.92 -6.79
CA ARG A 67 7.65 -45.03 -6.77
C ARG A 67 8.93 -45.83 -6.85
N GLU A 68 9.05 -46.91 -6.07
CA GLU A 68 10.24 -47.76 -6.08
C GLU A 68 10.49 -48.31 -7.48
N GLU A 69 9.47 -48.88 -8.12
CA GLU A 69 9.58 -49.42 -9.48
C GLU A 69 9.92 -48.34 -10.52
N LEU A 70 9.22 -47.21 -10.50
CA LEU A 70 9.51 -46.10 -11.42
C LEU A 70 10.89 -45.48 -11.20
N SER A 71 11.40 -45.49 -9.97
CA SER A 71 12.75 -44.99 -9.67
C SER A 71 13.82 -45.91 -10.23
N ARG A 72 13.65 -47.24 -10.13
CA ARG A 72 14.54 -48.23 -10.77
C ARG A 72 14.62 -48.05 -12.28
N MET A 73 13.56 -47.51 -12.88
CA MET A 73 13.46 -47.26 -14.33
C MET A 73 13.81 -45.83 -14.74
N GLY A 74 14.07 -44.91 -13.80
CA GLY A 74 14.34 -43.50 -14.09
C GLY A 74 13.13 -42.74 -14.67
N ARG A 75 11.90 -43.18 -14.40
CA ARG A 75 10.64 -42.69 -15.03
C ARG A 75 9.66 -42.01 -14.07
N THR A 76 10.13 -41.57 -12.91
CA THR A 76 9.29 -40.91 -11.88
C THR A 76 8.65 -39.59 -12.32
N HIS A 77 9.22 -38.94 -13.33
CA HIS A 77 8.75 -37.68 -13.89
C HIS A 77 7.55 -37.83 -14.85
N LEU A 78 7.26 -39.04 -15.31
CA LEU A 78 6.20 -39.27 -16.29
C LEU A 78 4.80 -39.10 -15.69
N PRO A 79 3.83 -38.60 -16.46
CA PRO A 79 2.44 -38.54 -16.03
C PRO A 79 1.85 -39.96 -15.91
N LEU A 80 1.18 -40.22 -14.80
CA LEU A 80 0.64 -41.53 -14.46
C LEU A 80 -0.88 -41.57 -14.58
N ALA A 81 -1.40 -42.71 -15.03
CA ALA A 81 -2.80 -43.09 -14.91
C ALA A 81 -2.92 -44.43 -14.20
N LEU A 82 -3.87 -44.52 -13.26
CA LEU A 82 -4.11 -45.72 -12.46
C LEU A 82 -5.47 -46.31 -12.80
N ALA A 83 -5.51 -47.58 -13.20
CA ALA A 83 -6.72 -48.38 -13.18
C ALA A 83 -6.80 -49.13 -11.85
N LEU A 84 -7.93 -49.04 -11.15
CA LEU A 84 -8.21 -49.83 -9.95
C LEU A 84 -8.92 -51.13 -10.33
N PRO A 85 -8.71 -52.20 -9.56
CA PRO A 85 -9.53 -53.41 -9.64
C PRO A 85 -11.02 -53.09 -9.44
N ALA A 86 -11.88 -53.85 -10.12
CA ALA A 86 -13.33 -53.69 -9.97
C ALA A 86 -13.82 -53.93 -8.53
N ALA A 87 -13.05 -54.64 -7.69
CA ALA A 87 -13.37 -54.86 -6.28
C ALA A 87 -13.26 -53.58 -5.42
N GLU A 88 -12.45 -52.60 -5.83
CA GLU A 88 -12.28 -51.31 -5.11
C GLU A 88 -13.39 -50.29 -5.42
N ALA A 89 -14.33 -50.64 -6.29
CA ALA A 89 -15.37 -49.73 -6.76
C ALA A 89 -16.73 -50.41 -6.85
N GLU A 90 -17.79 -49.66 -6.63
CA GLU A 90 -19.15 -50.15 -6.90
C GLU A 90 -19.40 -50.05 -8.41
N VAL A 91 -19.17 -51.17 -9.12
CA VAL A 91 -19.36 -51.29 -10.56
C VAL A 91 -20.75 -51.83 -10.88
N ARG A 92 -21.54 -51.10 -11.67
CA ARG A 92 -22.91 -51.47 -12.04
C ARG A 92 -23.23 -51.11 -13.48
N THR A 93 -24.15 -51.88 -14.08
CA THR A 93 -24.80 -51.53 -15.35
C THR A 93 -26.16 -50.94 -15.03
N VAL A 94 -26.43 -49.74 -15.53
CA VAL A 94 -27.66 -48.99 -15.32
C VAL A 94 -28.38 -48.84 -16.66
N GLU A 95 -29.66 -49.18 -16.66
CA GLU A 95 -30.57 -48.91 -17.78
C GLU A 95 -31.24 -47.55 -17.58
N LEU A 96 -31.21 -46.72 -18.63
CA LEU A 96 -31.76 -45.37 -18.59
C LEU A 96 -32.98 -45.28 -19.49
N PRO A 97 -34.04 -44.60 -19.03
CA PRO A 97 -35.30 -44.49 -19.77
C PRO A 97 -35.21 -43.59 -21.01
N ALA A 98 -34.15 -42.78 -21.13
CA ALA A 98 -33.94 -41.85 -22.23
C ALA A 98 -32.46 -41.65 -22.54
N ALA A 99 -32.16 -41.10 -23.72
CA ALA A 99 -30.82 -40.76 -24.20
C ALA A 99 -30.27 -39.54 -23.45
N LEU A 100 -29.85 -39.73 -22.19
CA LEU A 100 -29.23 -38.67 -21.41
C LEU A 100 -27.77 -38.46 -21.84
N THR A 101 -27.31 -37.21 -21.82
CA THR A 101 -25.92 -36.87 -22.16
C THR A 101 -25.29 -35.96 -21.11
N GLY A 102 -23.95 -35.89 -21.12
CA GLY A 102 -23.18 -34.97 -20.29
C GLY A 102 -23.52 -35.02 -18.79
N GLY A 103 -23.80 -33.84 -18.21
CA GLY A 103 -24.06 -33.69 -16.78
C GLY A 103 -25.39 -34.29 -16.30
N GLU A 104 -26.38 -34.43 -17.18
CA GLU A 104 -27.66 -35.07 -16.84
C GLU A 104 -27.49 -36.58 -16.66
N LEU A 105 -26.77 -37.22 -17.58
CA LEU A 105 -26.38 -38.62 -17.47
C LEU A 105 -25.60 -38.88 -16.17
N HIS A 106 -24.61 -38.02 -15.87
CA HIS A 106 -23.83 -38.13 -14.63
C HIS A 106 -24.71 -38.05 -13.37
N LYS A 107 -25.66 -37.10 -13.32
CA LYS A 107 -26.61 -37.01 -12.20
C LYS A 107 -27.52 -38.23 -12.14
N ALA A 108 -28.11 -38.66 -13.26
CA ALA A 108 -28.99 -39.82 -13.29
C ALA A 108 -28.29 -41.10 -12.78
N LEU A 109 -27.02 -41.31 -13.12
CA LEU A 109 -26.22 -42.42 -12.61
C LEU A 109 -25.98 -42.32 -11.09
N LEU A 110 -25.68 -41.13 -10.56
CA LEU A 110 -25.57 -40.92 -9.11
C LEU A 110 -26.89 -41.21 -8.38
N TRP A 111 -28.01 -40.79 -8.96
CA TRP A 111 -29.34 -41.05 -8.41
C TRP A 111 -29.68 -42.53 -8.44
N ALA A 112 -29.42 -43.23 -9.54
CA ALA A 112 -29.63 -44.67 -9.67
C ALA A 112 -28.78 -45.46 -8.64
N LEU A 113 -27.53 -45.05 -8.42
CA LEU A 113 -26.68 -45.66 -7.40
C LEU A 113 -27.24 -45.46 -5.99
N ARG A 114 -27.66 -44.24 -5.65
CA ARG A 114 -28.27 -43.93 -4.34
C ARG A 114 -29.57 -44.70 -4.12
N ALA A 115 -30.50 -44.65 -5.06
CA ALA A 115 -31.76 -45.38 -4.98
C ALA A 115 -31.52 -46.88 -4.72
N SER A 116 -30.54 -47.45 -5.41
CA SER A 116 -30.20 -48.87 -5.24
C SER A 116 -29.49 -49.19 -3.92
N ALA A 117 -28.85 -48.21 -3.28
CA ALA A 117 -28.25 -48.38 -1.97
C ALA A 117 -29.30 -48.25 -0.87
N ASP A 118 -30.25 -47.32 -1.05
CA ASP A 118 -31.42 -47.18 -0.18
C ASP A 118 -32.26 -48.47 -0.18
N GLU A 119 -32.47 -49.09 -1.35
CA GLU A 119 -33.14 -50.42 -1.45
C GLU A 119 -32.42 -51.55 -0.70
N ARG A 120 -31.10 -51.42 -0.49
CA ARG A 120 -30.25 -52.41 0.19
C ARG A 120 -30.01 -52.05 1.66
N ASP A 121 -30.66 -51.01 2.18
CA ASP A 121 -30.37 -50.41 3.49
C ASP A 121 -28.86 -50.14 3.69
N ALA A 122 -28.16 -49.82 2.59
CA ALA A 122 -26.73 -49.61 2.58
C ALA A 122 -26.42 -48.10 2.63
N ALA A 123 -25.68 -47.68 3.65
CA ALA A 123 -25.24 -46.29 3.75
C ALA A 123 -24.11 -45.99 2.74
N LEU A 124 -24.41 -45.19 1.72
CA LEU A 124 -23.39 -44.65 0.82
C LEU A 124 -22.79 -43.35 1.39
N PRO A 125 -21.49 -43.09 1.17
CA PRO A 125 -20.89 -41.80 1.47
C PRO A 125 -21.60 -40.64 0.75
N GLU A 126 -21.68 -39.48 1.40
CA GLU A 126 -22.37 -38.31 0.83
C GLU A 126 -21.79 -37.88 -0.53
N GLU A 127 -20.45 -37.91 -0.66
CA GLU A 127 -19.73 -37.55 -1.88
C GLU A 127 -19.19 -38.77 -2.61
N MET A 128 -19.79 -39.10 -3.75
CA MET A 128 -19.33 -40.14 -4.67
C MET A 128 -18.76 -39.54 -5.96
N CYS A 129 -17.73 -40.18 -6.51
CA CYS A 129 -17.14 -39.90 -7.81
C CYS A 129 -17.46 -41.06 -8.77
N LEU A 130 -17.71 -40.75 -10.05
CA LEU A 130 -18.08 -41.73 -11.07
C LEU A 130 -17.19 -41.64 -12.30
N CYS A 131 -16.75 -42.78 -12.81
CA CYS A 131 -16.43 -42.94 -14.22
C CYS A 131 -17.42 -43.91 -14.87
N TYR A 132 -17.74 -43.68 -16.15
CA TYR A 132 -18.73 -44.50 -16.84
C TYR A 132 -18.47 -44.58 -18.34
N THR A 133 -18.86 -45.71 -18.93
CA THR A 133 -18.81 -46.00 -20.37
C THR A 133 -20.23 -46.27 -20.87
N VAL A 134 -20.55 -45.78 -22.05
CA VAL A 134 -21.83 -46.07 -22.71
C VAL A 134 -21.68 -47.40 -23.44
N LEU A 135 -22.66 -48.28 -23.31
CA LEU A 135 -22.68 -49.58 -23.98
C LEU A 135 -23.38 -49.42 -25.34
N PRO A 136 -22.72 -49.77 -26.47
CA PRO A 136 -23.22 -49.47 -27.81
C PRO A 136 -24.43 -50.32 -28.28
N GLU A 137 -24.97 -51.22 -27.46
CA GLU A 137 -26.02 -52.16 -27.87
C GLU A 137 -27.20 -52.21 -26.89
N ALA A 138 -28.31 -51.57 -27.28
CA ALA A 138 -29.68 -52.04 -27.14
C ALA A 138 -30.67 -50.91 -27.51
N SER A 139 -31.92 -51.28 -27.79
CA SER A 139 -33.09 -50.38 -27.82
C SER A 139 -33.29 -49.56 -26.52
N VAL A 140 -32.47 -49.81 -25.50
CA VAL A 140 -32.46 -49.18 -24.17
C VAL A 140 -31.08 -48.56 -23.93
N HIS A 141 -31.05 -47.33 -23.42
CA HIS A 141 -29.80 -46.63 -23.16
C HIS A 141 -29.09 -47.23 -21.95
N ARG A 142 -28.03 -48.02 -22.17
CA ARG A 142 -27.28 -48.70 -21.10
C ARG A 142 -25.93 -48.04 -20.86
N CYS A 143 -25.58 -47.89 -19.58
CA CYS A 143 -24.29 -47.36 -19.16
C CYS A 143 -23.70 -48.26 -18.08
N ARG A 144 -22.39 -48.53 -18.16
CA ARG A 144 -21.64 -49.14 -17.06
C ARG A 144 -20.93 -48.05 -16.28
N ALA A 145 -21.27 -47.92 -15.01
CA ALA A 145 -20.70 -46.93 -14.10
C ALA A 145 -19.88 -47.61 -13.01
N ALA A 146 -18.75 -47.01 -12.64
CA ALA A 146 -17.95 -47.40 -11.50
C ALA A 146 -17.89 -46.22 -10.52
N ALA A 147 -18.33 -46.47 -9.29
CA ALA A 147 -18.43 -45.47 -8.24
C ALA A 147 -17.41 -45.68 -7.15
N LEU A 148 -16.76 -44.59 -6.73
CA LEU A 148 -15.85 -44.57 -5.59
C LEU A 148 -16.18 -43.42 -4.65
N PRO A 149 -15.99 -43.59 -3.34
CA PRO A 149 -16.06 -42.50 -2.38
C PRO A 149 -15.07 -41.40 -2.74
N ALA A 150 -15.50 -40.13 -2.72
CA ALA A 150 -14.62 -39.00 -3.02
C ALA A 150 -13.43 -38.93 -2.04
N ALA A 151 -13.62 -39.37 -0.79
CA ALA A 151 -12.54 -39.50 0.18
C ALA A 151 -11.44 -40.47 -0.28
N ARG A 152 -11.82 -41.63 -0.82
CA ARG A 152 -10.90 -42.64 -1.34
C ARG A 152 -10.14 -42.14 -2.57
N VAL A 153 -10.82 -41.45 -3.48
CA VAL A 153 -10.17 -40.81 -4.64
C VAL A 153 -9.12 -39.79 -4.17
N ARG A 154 -9.47 -38.92 -3.20
CA ARG A 154 -8.53 -37.94 -2.62
C ARG A 154 -7.34 -38.61 -1.94
N GLU A 155 -7.58 -39.68 -1.18
CA GLU A 155 -6.54 -40.47 -0.53
C GLU A 155 -5.51 -40.95 -1.56
N ILE A 156 -5.96 -41.58 -2.64
CA ILE A 156 -5.09 -42.10 -3.71
C ILE A 156 -4.27 -41.00 -4.36
N PHE A 157 -4.90 -39.91 -4.81
CA PHE A 157 -4.15 -38.80 -5.41
C PHE A 157 -3.16 -38.17 -4.43
N SER A 158 -3.52 -38.05 -3.15
CA SER A 158 -2.63 -37.49 -2.12
C SER A 158 -1.44 -38.40 -1.83
N ALA A 159 -1.63 -39.72 -1.78
CA ALA A 159 -0.57 -40.69 -1.56
C ALA A 159 0.47 -40.64 -2.69
N PHE A 160 0.02 -40.63 -3.95
CA PHE A 160 0.94 -40.48 -5.09
C PHE A 160 1.67 -39.14 -5.07
N ALA A 161 0.98 -38.04 -4.72
CA ALA A 161 1.62 -36.73 -4.61
C ALA A 161 2.68 -36.66 -3.49
N GLN A 162 2.45 -37.31 -2.34
CA GLN A 162 3.42 -37.40 -1.23
C GLN A 162 4.68 -38.17 -1.64
N GLU A 163 4.53 -39.18 -2.50
CA GLU A 163 5.65 -39.93 -3.10
C GLU A 163 6.32 -39.19 -4.27
N GLY A 164 5.92 -37.94 -4.55
CA GLY A 164 6.46 -37.12 -5.64
C GLY A 164 6.04 -37.59 -7.04
N LEU A 165 5.01 -38.43 -7.14
CA LEU A 165 4.50 -38.99 -8.38
C LEU A 165 3.37 -38.14 -8.97
N SER A 166 3.37 -37.99 -10.30
CA SER A 166 2.39 -37.19 -11.04
C SER A 166 1.18 -38.04 -11.48
N LEU A 167 0.36 -38.51 -10.53
CA LEU A 167 -0.91 -39.17 -10.86
C LEU A 167 -1.92 -38.15 -11.39
N ARG A 168 -2.32 -38.30 -12.66
CA ARG A 168 -3.25 -37.37 -13.33
C ARG A 168 -4.64 -37.95 -13.55
N ARG A 169 -4.73 -39.27 -13.73
CA ARG A 169 -5.99 -39.96 -14.02
C ARG A 169 -6.15 -41.21 -13.18
N LEU A 170 -7.39 -41.45 -12.73
CA LEU A 170 -7.80 -42.64 -12.01
C LEU A 170 -9.03 -43.22 -12.70
N THR A 171 -9.11 -44.53 -12.87
CA THR A 171 -10.26 -45.18 -13.52
C THR A 171 -10.49 -46.56 -12.93
N VAL A 172 -11.62 -47.16 -13.26
CA VAL A 172 -11.86 -48.60 -13.17
C VAL A 172 -12.00 -49.09 -14.60
N CYS A 173 -11.19 -50.07 -14.99
CA CYS A 173 -11.22 -50.58 -16.35
C CYS A 173 -12.40 -51.55 -16.54
N PRO A 174 -13.23 -51.40 -17.59
CA PRO A 174 -14.21 -52.42 -17.95
C PRO A 174 -13.49 -53.67 -18.46
N ALA A 175 -14.06 -54.85 -18.23
CA ALA A 175 -13.40 -56.14 -18.50
C ALA A 175 -12.96 -56.34 -19.96
N ASP A 176 -13.66 -55.69 -20.89
CA ASP A 176 -13.46 -55.74 -22.34
C ASP A 176 -12.69 -54.50 -22.89
N GLY A 177 -12.27 -53.57 -22.03
CA GLY A 177 -11.69 -52.29 -22.45
C GLY A 177 -12.69 -51.24 -22.94
N GLY A 178 -13.98 -51.59 -23.04
CA GLY A 178 -15.10 -50.68 -23.31
C GLY A 178 -14.91 -49.81 -24.56
N GLU A 179 -15.24 -48.51 -24.45
CA GLU A 179 -15.08 -47.52 -25.54
C GLU A 179 -13.64 -47.39 -26.08
N LEU A 180 -12.62 -47.89 -25.36
CA LEU A 180 -11.22 -47.85 -25.79
C LEU A 180 -10.72 -49.18 -26.37
N ALA A 181 -11.56 -50.20 -26.52
CA ALA A 181 -11.16 -51.54 -26.97
C ALA A 181 -10.40 -51.51 -28.31
N GLU A 182 -10.92 -50.83 -29.34
CA GLU A 182 -10.25 -50.72 -30.64
C GLU A 182 -8.89 -50.00 -30.54
N ARG A 183 -8.80 -48.97 -29.68
CA ARG A 183 -7.55 -48.24 -29.45
C ARG A 183 -6.53 -49.08 -28.69
N ILE A 184 -6.97 -49.92 -27.75
CA ILE A 184 -6.11 -50.89 -27.07
C ILE A 184 -5.53 -51.87 -28.08
N SER A 185 -6.37 -52.43 -28.95
CA SER A 185 -5.92 -53.33 -30.00
C SER A 185 -4.93 -52.65 -30.94
N ALA A 186 -5.22 -51.43 -31.40
CA ALA A 186 -4.32 -50.67 -32.28
C ALA A 186 -2.97 -50.33 -31.59
N ALA A 187 -2.99 -49.95 -30.31
CA ALA A 187 -1.79 -49.62 -29.54
C ALA A 187 -0.88 -50.83 -29.30
N ARG A 188 -1.45 -52.04 -29.27
CA ARG A 188 -0.74 -53.32 -29.14
C ARG A 188 -0.22 -53.85 -30.48
N MET A 189 -0.97 -53.69 -31.58
CA MET A 189 -0.64 -54.22 -32.91
C MET A 189 0.67 -53.70 -33.51
N LEU A 190 1.25 -52.62 -32.97
CA LEU A 190 2.55 -52.08 -33.40
C LEU A 190 3.77 -52.79 -32.80
N GLY A 191 3.57 -53.99 -32.22
CA GLY A 191 4.60 -55.01 -32.02
C GLY A 191 5.46 -54.79 -30.79
N LEU A 192 5.13 -55.48 -29.70
CA LEU A 192 6.10 -55.78 -28.64
C LEU A 192 6.89 -57.02 -29.08
N PRO A 193 8.23 -57.01 -29.09
CA PRO A 193 9.05 -58.07 -29.70
C PRO A 193 9.04 -59.44 -28.97
N TRP A 194 8.10 -59.71 -28.07
CA TRP A 194 8.05 -60.92 -27.24
C TRP A 194 6.63 -61.48 -27.03
N GLU A 195 5.74 -61.39 -28.03
CA GLU A 195 4.40 -61.99 -28.05
C GLU A 195 4.41 -63.53 -27.87
N ARG A 196 4.46 -63.96 -26.61
CA ARG A 196 3.83 -65.18 -26.06
C ARG A 196 3.43 -64.87 -24.63
N THR A 197 2.43 -64.01 -24.48
CA THR A 197 1.86 -63.66 -23.18
C THR A 197 0.74 -64.64 -22.90
N ASP A 198 0.78 -65.33 -21.75
CA ASP A 198 -0.30 -66.23 -21.36
C ASP A 198 -1.63 -65.44 -21.22
N PRO A 199 -2.80 -66.05 -21.47
CA PRO A 199 -4.10 -65.35 -21.39
C PRO A 199 -4.35 -64.73 -20.01
N VAL A 200 -3.81 -65.32 -18.94
CA VAL A 200 -3.84 -64.79 -17.57
C VAL A 200 -3.02 -63.50 -17.44
N GLU A 201 -1.91 -63.43 -18.16
CA GLU A 201 -1.05 -62.25 -18.18
C GLU A 201 -1.65 -61.10 -18.99
N GLU A 202 -2.36 -61.42 -20.06
CA GLU A 202 -3.02 -60.45 -20.93
C GLU A 202 -4.18 -59.73 -20.21
N ALA A 203 -4.92 -60.47 -19.36
CA ALA A 203 -5.98 -59.92 -18.51
C ALA A 203 -5.47 -58.92 -17.46
N ALA A 204 -4.25 -59.10 -16.95
CA ALA A 204 -3.63 -58.16 -16.00
C ALA A 204 -3.02 -56.93 -16.69
N VAL A 205 -2.69 -57.02 -17.99
CA VAL A 205 -2.07 -55.94 -18.76
C VAL A 205 -3.11 -54.98 -19.35
N LEU A 206 -4.28 -55.49 -19.75
CA LEU A 206 -5.33 -54.70 -20.39
C LEU A 206 -5.71 -53.44 -19.58
N PRO A 207 -5.96 -53.51 -18.27
CA PRO A 207 -6.29 -52.32 -17.48
C PRO A 207 -5.17 -51.29 -17.40
N ALA A 208 -3.91 -51.72 -17.38
CA ALA A 208 -2.76 -50.80 -17.41
C ALA A 208 -2.68 -50.07 -18.75
N VAL A 209 -2.86 -50.77 -19.87
CA VAL A 209 -2.91 -50.14 -21.21
C VAL A 209 -4.11 -49.19 -21.33
N TYR A 210 -5.29 -49.60 -20.86
CA TYR A 210 -6.48 -48.77 -20.80
C TYR A 210 -6.20 -47.47 -20.04
N ALA A 211 -5.56 -47.55 -18.86
CA ALA A 211 -5.22 -46.38 -18.07
C ALA A 211 -4.30 -45.41 -18.82
N GLY A 212 -3.24 -45.93 -19.47
CA GLY A 212 -2.32 -45.10 -20.26
C GLY A 212 -3.00 -44.41 -21.45
N LEU A 213 -3.89 -45.11 -22.15
CA LEU A 213 -4.64 -44.55 -23.28
C LEU A 213 -5.62 -43.45 -22.90
N LEU A 214 -5.91 -43.26 -21.61
CA LEU A 214 -6.70 -42.11 -21.19
C LEU A 214 -6.02 -40.77 -21.55
N PHE A 215 -4.71 -40.74 -21.79
CA PHE A 215 -3.96 -39.57 -22.29
C PHE A 215 -4.13 -39.24 -23.77
N CYS A 216 -4.90 -40.05 -24.53
CA CYS A 216 -5.36 -39.62 -25.84
C CYS A 216 -6.14 -38.28 -25.75
N LYS A 217 -5.90 -37.39 -26.71
CA LYS A 217 -6.51 -36.05 -26.77
C LYS A 217 -8.04 -36.12 -26.76
N ASP A 218 -8.60 -37.11 -27.44
CA ASP A 218 -10.04 -37.27 -27.64
C ASP A 218 -10.69 -38.22 -26.60
N THR A 219 -9.98 -38.57 -25.53
CA THR A 219 -10.55 -39.40 -24.46
C THR A 219 -11.64 -38.63 -23.72
N PRO A 220 -12.89 -39.13 -23.68
CA PRO A 220 -13.96 -38.49 -22.94
C PRO A 220 -13.65 -38.37 -21.44
N GLY A 221 -13.91 -37.20 -20.86
CA GLY A 221 -13.73 -36.94 -19.43
C GLY A 221 -14.55 -37.83 -18.49
N ARG A 222 -15.59 -38.51 -19.01
CA ARG A 222 -16.41 -39.49 -18.27
C ARG A 222 -15.67 -40.80 -17.96
N LEU A 223 -14.60 -41.12 -18.70
CA LEU A 223 -13.88 -42.39 -18.54
C LEU A 223 -12.89 -42.36 -17.38
N TYR A 224 -12.62 -41.21 -16.77
CA TYR A 224 -11.62 -41.09 -15.72
C TYR A 224 -11.98 -40.05 -14.67
N LEU A 225 -11.44 -40.25 -13.49
CA LEU A 225 -11.45 -39.34 -12.37
C LEU A 225 -10.12 -38.58 -12.34
N THR A 226 -10.18 -37.33 -11.91
CA THR A 226 -8.98 -36.50 -11.70
C THR A 226 -8.86 -36.16 -10.22
N GLY A 227 -7.62 -36.00 -9.76
CA GLY A 227 -7.31 -35.52 -8.41
C GLY A 227 -7.66 -34.04 -8.20
N GLY A 228 -8.27 -33.41 -9.21
CA GLY A 228 -8.81 -32.08 -9.17
C GLY A 228 -9.89 -32.00 -8.11
N MET A 229 -9.47 -31.56 -6.92
CA MET A 229 -10.24 -30.74 -6.02
C MET A 229 -11.34 -30.03 -6.81
N ARG A 230 -12.61 -30.37 -6.55
CA ARG A 230 -13.68 -29.42 -6.84
C ARG A 230 -13.22 -28.12 -6.19
N PRO A 231 -13.09 -27.00 -6.93
CA PRO A 231 -12.40 -25.80 -6.45
C PRO A 231 -13.01 -25.17 -5.20
N LYS A 232 -14.12 -25.71 -4.68
CA LYS A 232 -14.84 -25.24 -3.50
C LYS A 232 -14.05 -25.37 -2.19
N THR A 233 -13.14 -26.34 -2.04
CA THR A 233 -12.36 -26.51 -0.78
C THR A 233 -11.05 -25.73 -0.76
N CYS A 234 -10.35 -25.61 -1.89
CA CYS A 234 -9.19 -24.71 -2.02
C CYS A 234 -9.62 -23.24 -1.92
N LEU A 235 -10.72 -22.84 -2.58
CA LEU A 235 -11.24 -21.48 -2.44
C LEU A 235 -11.51 -21.12 -0.98
N ARG A 236 -11.94 -22.05 -0.12
CA ARG A 236 -12.24 -21.75 1.28
C ARG A 236 -10.99 -21.47 2.12
N ARG A 237 -9.88 -22.17 1.85
CA ARG A 237 -8.57 -21.91 2.51
C ARG A 237 -7.93 -20.62 2.00
N TYR A 238 -7.98 -20.36 0.70
CA TYR A 238 -7.47 -19.11 0.13
C TYR A 238 -8.39 -17.91 0.40
N ALA A 239 -9.70 -18.11 0.55
CA ALA A 239 -10.64 -17.05 0.93
C ALA A 239 -10.44 -16.62 2.38
N ALA A 240 -10.18 -17.54 3.31
CA ALA A 240 -9.85 -17.17 4.69
C ALA A 240 -8.54 -16.36 4.75
N ALA A 241 -7.51 -16.80 4.01
CA ALA A 241 -6.25 -16.05 3.92
C ALA A 241 -6.43 -14.69 3.21
N ALA A 242 -7.21 -14.63 2.13
CA ALA A 242 -7.49 -13.39 1.41
C ALA A 242 -8.33 -12.42 2.25
N LEU A 243 -9.32 -12.92 3.00
CA LEU A 243 -10.09 -12.11 3.94
C LEU A 243 -9.22 -11.60 5.09
N ALA A 244 -8.30 -12.41 5.61
CA ALA A 244 -7.33 -11.98 6.62
C ALA A 244 -6.41 -10.87 6.07
N VAL A 245 -5.85 -11.05 4.87
CA VAL A 245 -5.00 -10.04 4.21
C VAL A 245 -5.78 -8.76 3.91
N LEU A 246 -7.01 -8.87 3.39
CA LEU A 246 -7.87 -7.70 3.13
C LEU A 246 -8.24 -6.98 4.44
N SER A 247 -8.53 -7.71 5.51
CA SER A 247 -8.82 -7.13 6.82
C SER A 247 -7.60 -6.42 7.40
N ALA A 248 -6.40 -7.00 7.28
CA ALA A 248 -5.16 -6.38 7.72
C ALA A 248 -4.84 -5.12 6.90
N ALA A 249 -5.06 -5.16 5.58
CA ALA A 249 -4.88 -3.99 4.71
C ALA A 249 -5.88 -2.87 5.05
N ALA A 250 -7.15 -3.22 5.34
CA ALA A 250 -8.16 -2.26 5.77
C ALA A 250 -7.81 -1.63 7.13
N PHE A 251 -7.34 -2.43 8.09
CA PHE A 251 -6.85 -1.94 9.39
C PHE A 251 -5.65 -0.99 9.24
N LEU A 252 -4.66 -1.36 8.42
CA LEU A 252 -3.51 -0.50 8.15
C LEU A 252 -3.91 0.79 7.44
N GLY A 253 -4.86 0.73 6.50
CA GLY A 253 -5.43 1.90 5.84
C GLY A 253 -6.14 2.84 6.82
N ALA A 254 -6.92 2.29 7.75
CA ALA A 254 -7.60 3.06 8.79
C ALA A 254 -6.59 3.74 9.75
N ILE A 255 -5.57 3.00 10.21
CA ILE A 255 -4.50 3.56 11.06
C ILE A 255 -3.74 4.67 10.33
N ALA A 256 -3.43 4.49 9.03
CA ALA A 256 -2.78 5.52 8.23
C ALA A 256 -3.65 6.78 8.05
N ALA A 257 -4.96 6.60 7.89
CA ALA A 257 -5.90 7.73 7.81
C ALA A 257 -5.99 8.48 9.15
N GLU A 258 -6.05 7.77 10.28
CA GLU A 258 -6.03 8.37 11.62
C GLU A 258 -4.70 9.09 11.91
N ALA A 259 -3.57 8.51 11.51
CA ALA A 259 -2.26 9.17 11.60
C ALA A 259 -2.20 10.43 10.72
N GLY A 260 -2.80 10.39 9.53
CA GLY A 260 -2.94 11.56 8.65
C GLY A 260 -3.76 12.68 9.29
N ALA A 261 -4.93 12.35 9.86
CA ALA A 261 -5.78 13.29 10.58
C ALA A 261 -5.05 13.87 11.81
N TYR A 262 -4.36 13.03 12.57
CA TYR A 262 -3.55 13.48 13.71
C TYR A 262 -2.44 14.45 13.28
N MET A 263 -1.74 14.17 12.16
CA MET A 263 -0.73 15.08 11.62
C MET A 263 -1.33 16.41 11.12
N THR A 264 -2.56 16.42 10.61
CA THR A 264 -3.23 17.69 10.25
C THR A 264 -3.53 18.55 11.48
N VAL A 265 -4.02 17.94 12.56
CA VAL A 265 -4.27 18.64 13.83
C VAL A 265 -2.96 19.17 14.44
N LEU A 266 -1.86 18.42 14.36
CA LEU A 266 -0.55 18.90 14.80
C LEU A 266 -0.08 20.14 14.02
N ARG A 267 -0.28 20.16 12.70
CA ARG A 267 0.08 21.32 11.87
C ARG A 267 -0.76 22.55 12.21
N GLU A 268 -2.05 22.37 12.47
CA GLU A 268 -2.93 23.47 12.91
C GLU A 268 -2.52 24.00 14.28
N ARG A 269 -2.18 23.10 15.22
CA ARG A 269 -1.63 23.48 16.53
C ARG A 269 -0.35 24.29 16.39
N ASP A 270 0.57 23.86 15.53
CA ASP A 270 1.86 24.53 15.38
C ASP A 270 1.70 25.89 14.71
N ARG A 271 0.81 26.05 13.72
CA ARG A 271 0.43 27.36 13.15
C ARG A 271 -0.16 28.29 14.20
N ALA A 272 -1.11 27.80 15.02
CA ALA A 272 -1.69 28.61 16.09
C ALA A 272 -0.62 29.03 17.12
N ARG A 273 0.37 28.18 17.40
CA ARG A 273 1.51 28.55 18.27
C ARG A 273 2.39 29.62 17.65
N GLU A 274 2.66 29.55 16.36
CA GLU A 274 3.42 30.58 15.64
C GLU A 274 2.67 31.92 15.64
N GLU A 275 1.37 31.93 15.40
CA GLU A 275 0.53 33.13 15.47
C GLU A 275 0.55 33.74 16.88
N LEU A 276 0.44 32.92 17.93
CA LEU A 276 0.56 33.39 19.31
C LEU A 276 1.95 33.96 19.61
N ALA A 277 3.01 33.38 19.06
CA ALA A 277 4.37 33.88 19.23
C ALA A 277 4.56 35.25 18.52
N LEU A 278 3.99 35.43 17.32
CA LEU A 278 3.97 36.70 16.61
C LEU A 278 3.21 37.76 17.41
N HIS A 279 2.02 37.44 17.91
CA HIS A 279 1.25 38.36 18.76
C HIS A 279 1.97 38.73 20.06
N ALA A 280 2.70 37.80 20.66
CA ALA A 280 3.52 38.09 21.84
C ALA A 280 4.69 39.03 21.51
N ALA A 281 5.34 38.87 20.36
CA ALA A 281 6.39 39.77 19.89
C ALA A 281 5.84 41.17 19.59
N ASP A 282 4.67 41.25 18.94
CA ASP A 282 4.01 42.53 18.65
C ASP A 282 3.57 43.25 19.92
N ARG A 283 3.05 42.53 20.93
CA ARG A 283 2.76 43.12 22.25
C ARG A 283 3.99 43.74 22.89
N ARG A 284 5.14 43.04 22.87
CA ARG A 284 6.39 43.58 23.42
C ARG A 284 6.84 44.84 22.69
N ARG A 285 6.77 44.86 21.35
CA ARG A 285 7.08 46.05 20.55
C ARG A 285 6.14 47.21 20.89
N MET A 286 4.86 46.94 21.11
CA MET A 286 3.89 47.96 21.50
C MET A 286 4.21 48.53 22.89
N GLU A 287 4.56 47.67 23.85
CA GLU A 287 4.99 48.07 25.19
C GLU A 287 6.25 48.95 25.12
N GLU A 288 7.26 48.56 24.34
CA GLU A 288 8.47 49.36 24.10
C GLU A 288 8.16 50.70 23.44
N HIS A 289 7.24 50.74 22.47
CA HIS A 289 6.82 52.00 21.86
C HIS A 289 6.07 52.89 22.85
N MET A 290 5.30 52.31 23.77
CA MET A 290 4.57 53.05 24.80
C MET A 290 5.52 53.63 25.85
N THR A 291 6.56 52.90 26.27
CA THR A 291 7.59 53.44 27.18
C THR A 291 8.38 54.56 26.52
N LEU A 292 8.78 54.39 25.25
CA LEU A 292 9.46 55.44 24.48
C LEU A 292 8.57 56.70 24.36
N ARG A 293 7.27 56.55 24.08
CA ARG A 293 6.32 57.68 24.04
C ARG A 293 6.16 58.37 25.39
N ALA A 294 6.12 57.60 26.49
CA ALA A 294 6.04 58.17 27.83
C ALA A 294 7.29 59.00 28.15
N ASP A 295 8.47 58.51 27.77
CA ASP A 295 9.73 59.22 27.93
C ASP A 295 9.80 60.49 27.08
N THR A 296 9.35 60.45 25.82
CA THR A 296 9.31 61.65 24.96
C THR A 296 8.34 62.69 25.53
N VAL A 297 7.14 62.29 25.95
CA VAL A 297 6.17 63.20 26.58
C VAL A 297 6.72 63.77 27.88
N ARG A 298 7.46 62.98 28.67
CA ARG A 298 8.11 63.46 29.89
C ARG A 298 9.19 64.49 29.59
N ARG A 299 10.04 64.24 28.59
CA ARG A 299 11.07 65.19 28.13
C ARG A 299 10.45 66.47 27.59
N GLU A 300 9.42 66.35 26.75
CA GLU A 300 8.68 67.51 26.24
C GLU A 300 8.09 68.35 27.38
N ARG A 301 7.48 67.71 28.39
CA ARG A 301 6.98 68.43 29.57
C ARG A 301 8.10 69.15 30.33
N LEU A 302 9.24 68.51 30.53
CA LEU A 302 10.40 69.12 31.20
C LEU A 302 10.98 70.28 30.38
N LEU A 303 11.09 70.12 29.06
CA LEU A 303 11.53 71.18 28.15
C LEU A 303 10.54 72.34 28.12
N THR A 304 9.24 72.06 28.12
CA THR A 304 8.19 73.10 28.14
C THR A 304 8.22 73.87 29.47
N ALA A 305 8.38 73.17 30.60
CA ALA A 305 8.56 73.81 31.91
C ALA A 305 9.84 74.66 31.95
N PHE A 306 10.96 74.13 31.46
CA PHE A 306 12.21 74.87 31.38
C PHE A 306 12.09 76.12 30.50
N LEU A 307 11.43 76.02 29.34
CA LEU A 307 11.18 77.15 28.46
C LEU A 307 10.24 78.18 29.07
N ALA A 308 9.25 77.75 29.87
CA ALA A 308 8.38 78.65 30.61
C ALA A 308 9.12 79.41 31.73
N ASP A 309 10.09 78.76 32.39
CA ASP A 309 10.89 79.36 33.46
C ASP A 309 12.08 80.18 32.93
N SER A 310 12.52 79.94 31.69
CA SER A 310 13.61 80.68 31.06
C SER A 310 13.12 81.93 30.34
N LEU A 311 13.64 83.11 30.69
CA LEU A 311 13.42 84.32 29.91
C LEU A 311 14.00 84.15 28.49
N PRO A 312 13.26 84.49 27.43
CA PRO A 312 13.76 84.39 26.05
C PRO A 312 14.79 85.50 25.79
N TRP A 313 16.01 85.33 26.27
CA TRP A 313 17.14 86.25 26.11
C TRP A 313 17.39 86.67 24.68
N ARG A 314 17.14 85.77 23.72
CA ARG A 314 17.20 86.11 22.30
C ARG A 314 16.19 87.19 21.93
N ALA A 315 14.94 87.11 22.40
CA ALA A 315 13.93 88.13 22.14
C ALA A 315 14.31 89.45 22.82
N VAL A 316 14.79 89.41 24.06
CA VAL A 316 15.24 90.59 24.83
C VAL A 316 16.36 91.32 24.08
N LEU A 317 17.42 90.59 23.71
CA LEU A 317 18.58 91.16 23.03
C LEU A 317 18.23 91.72 21.64
N VAL A 318 17.37 91.03 20.89
CA VAL A 318 16.89 91.52 19.58
C VAL A 318 16.08 92.80 19.76
N HIS A 319 15.18 92.86 20.75
CA HIS A 319 14.40 94.06 21.01
C HIS A 319 15.30 95.23 21.42
N LEU A 320 16.26 95.03 22.35
CA LEU A 320 17.20 96.07 22.75
C LEU A 320 18.02 96.58 21.57
N GLY A 321 18.52 95.69 20.71
CA GLY A 321 19.24 96.06 19.51
C GLY A 321 18.40 96.84 18.49
N SER A 322 17.08 96.63 18.45
CA SER A 322 16.18 97.38 17.56
C SER A 322 15.83 98.78 18.08
N VAL A 323 15.97 99.03 19.39
CA VAL A 323 15.56 100.28 20.03
C VAL A 323 16.75 101.20 20.31
N THR A 324 17.98 100.69 20.32
CA THR A 324 19.21 101.49 20.45
C THR A 324 19.46 102.37 19.22
N GLU A 325 19.66 103.67 19.45
CA GLU A 325 20.13 104.62 18.44
C GLU A 325 21.62 104.90 18.56
N ASP A 326 22.19 105.54 17.53
CA ASP A 326 23.57 106.02 17.54
C ASP A 326 23.82 106.93 18.74
N GLY A 327 24.85 106.58 19.53
CA GLY A 327 25.20 107.28 20.76
C GLY A 327 24.75 106.59 22.05
N ILE A 328 24.13 105.41 22.00
CA ILE A 328 23.80 104.59 23.18
C ILE A 328 24.55 103.27 23.15
N ARG A 329 25.12 102.86 24.29
CA ARG A 329 25.81 101.58 24.45
C ARG A 329 25.36 100.90 25.72
N PHE A 330 24.81 99.70 25.61
CA PHE A 330 24.59 98.84 26.76
C PHE A 330 25.90 98.17 27.17
N LEU A 331 26.20 98.21 28.46
CA LEU A 331 27.37 97.58 29.07
C LEU A 331 26.99 96.23 29.69
N SER A 332 25.80 96.16 30.29
CA SER A 332 25.30 94.93 30.90
C SER A 332 23.78 94.88 30.85
N VAL A 333 23.26 93.68 30.71
CA VAL A 333 21.83 93.36 30.84
C VAL A 333 21.75 92.12 31.71
N ALA A 334 21.17 92.26 32.89
CA ALA A 334 21.02 91.19 33.86
C ALA A 334 19.54 90.95 34.18
N SER A 335 19.18 89.68 34.38
CA SER A 335 17.89 89.33 34.96
C SER A 335 18.01 89.30 36.49
N GLU A 336 17.11 90.03 37.15
CA GLU A 336 16.85 89.92 38.57
C GLU A 336 15.38 89.46 38.75
N GLY A 337 15.15 88.16 38.61
CA GLY A 337 13.80 87.56 38.68
C GLY A 337 12.93 87.91 37.47
N HIS A 338 11.81 88.59 37.69
CA HIS A 338 10.95 89.14 36.63
C HIS A 338 11.29 90.60 36.27
N THR A 339 12.43 91.11 36.76
CA THR A 339 12.89 92.47 36.46
C THR A 339 14.21 92.44 35.71
N LEU A 340 14.27 93.20 34.63
CA LEU A 340 15.46 93.39 33.80
C LEU A 340 16.18 94.65 34.25
N ARG A 341 17.46 94.50 34.60
CA ARG A 341 18.36 95.61 34.92
C ARG A 341 19.32 95.80 33.75
N MET A 342 19.31 97.00 33.17
CA MET A 342 20.09 97.35 31.99
C MET A 342 21.01 98.53 32.33
N GLU A 343 22.31 98.33 32.24
CA GLU A 343 23.30 99.38 32.47
C GLU A 343 23.91 99.80 31.13
N GLY A 344 24.09 101.10 30.94
CA GLY A 344 24.62 101.62 29.69
C GLY A 344 25.17 103.03 29.79
N GLU A 345 25.72 103.50 28.67
CA GLU A 345 26.24 104.84 28.46
C GLU A 345 25.49 105.50 27.30
N ALA A 346 25.10 106.75 27.46
CA ALA A 346 24.55 107.59 26.42
C ALA A 346 25.46 108.79 26.14
N ALA A 347 25.57 109.19 24.88
CA ALA A 347 26.31 110.39 24.48
C ALA A 347 25.68 111.65 25.10
N HIS A 348 24.35 111.80 24.98
CA HIS A 348 23.60 112.97 25.44
C HIS A 348 22.24 112.54 26.05
N TYR A 349 21.64 113.38 26.91
CA TYR A 349 20.36 113.06 27.58
C TYR A 349 19.21 112.87 26.59
N GLU A 350 19.27 113.55 25.43
CA GLU A 350 18.28 113.44 24.36
C GLU A 350 18.25 112.02 23.75
N ALA A 351 19.43 111.41 23.54
CA ALA A 351 19.52 110.04 23.05
C ALA A 351 18.93 109.04 24.06
N LEU A 352 19.23 109.21 25.35
CA LEU A 352 18.66 108.39 26.43
C LEU A 352 17.13 108.51 26.51
N ALA A 353 16.59 109.73 26.41
CA ALA A 353 15.15 109.99 26.44
C ALA A 353 14.43 109.42 25.21
N SER A 354 15.01 109.55 24.02
CA SER A 354 14.50 108.95 22.77
C SER A 354 14.39 107.43 22.89
N MET A 355 15.45 106.76 23.38
CA MET A 355 15.44 105.31 23.59
C MET A 355 14.41 104.89 24.65
N MET A 356 14.33 105.60 25.79
CA MET A 356 13.33 105.30 26.80
C MET A 356 11.89 105.43 26.27
N SER A 357 11.61 106.46 25.47
CA SER A 357 10.31 106.66 24.83
C SER A 357 9.95 105.51 23.89
N ARG A 358 10.91 105.02 23.09
CA ARG A 358 10.71 103.86 22.20
C ARG A 358 10.54 102.55 22.97
N LEU A 359 11.30 102.35 24.04
CA LEU A 359 11.14 101.19 24.92
C LEU A 359 9.76 101.18 25.60
N GLN A 360 9.20 102.34 25.92
CA GLN A 360 7.86 102.49 26.50
C GLN A 360 6.74 102.40 25.46
N ALA A 361 6.99 102.80 24.21
CA ALA A 361 6.01 102.67 23.12
C ALA A 361 5.79 101.20 22.69
N GLY A 362 6.77 100.32 22.91
CA GLY A 362 6.64 98.89 22.69
C GLY A 362 5.93 98.18 23.83
N ALA A 363 4.95 97.31 23.53
CA ALA A 363 4.23 96.50 24.52
C ALA A 363 5.06 95.31 25.08
N PHE A 364 6.39 95.40 25.05
CA PHE A 364 7.30 94.30 25.36
C PHE A 364 7.62 94.18 26.85
N PHE A 365 7.52 95.28 27.61
CA PHE A 365 7.70 95.32 29.07
C PHE A 365 6.36 95.66 29.72
N THR A 366 5.83 94.77 30.56
CA THR A 366 4.47 94.91 31.12
C THR A 366 4.35 96.01 32.18
N GLY A 367 5.43 96.36 32.89
CA GLY A 367 5.44 97.41 33.93
C GLY A 367 6.07 98.76 33.51
N GLY A 368 6.48 98.89 32.23
CA GLY A 368 7.18 100.05 31.70
C GLY A 368 8.64 100.15 32.15
N VAL A 369 9.44 100.94 31.42
CA VAL A 369 10.87 101.14 31.71
C VAL A 369 11.07 102.36 32.62
N ARG A 370 11.78 102.17 33.74
CA ARG A 370 12.10 103.20 34.73
C ARG A 370 13.60 103.49 34.74
N LEU A 371 13.96 104.76 34.93
CA LEU A 371 15.33 105.19 35.12
C LEU A 371 15.68 105.15 36.61
N GLU A 372 16.62 104.29 36.99
CA GLU A 372 17.09 104.17 38.38
C GLU A 372 18.22 105.15 38.67
N ARG A 373 19.13 105.34 37.71
CA ARG A 373 20.27 106.25 37.84
C ARG A 373 20.62 106.84 36.49
N ALA A 374 20.92 108.14 36.46
CA ALA A 374 21.64 108.79 35.36
C ALA A 374 22.63 109.79 35.95
N ALA A 375 23.92 109.62 35.65
CA ALA A 375 24.97 110.52 36.10
C ALA A 375 25.86 110.89 34.93
N GLN A 376 26.18 112.18 34.81
CA GLN A 376 27.12 112.65 33.81
C GLN A 376 28.54 112.45 34.34
N GLU A 377 29.30 111.55 33.71
CA GLU A 377 30.72 111.38 33.99
C GLU A 377 31.52 112.32 33.09
N ARG A 378 32.36 113.17 33.71
CA ARG A 378 33.31 114.00 32.96
C ARG A 378 34.38 113.09 32.37
N GLY A 379 34.45 113.04 31.04
CA GLY A 379 35.50 112.31 30.34
C GLY A 379 36.88 112.86 30.70
N ALA A 380 37.88 111.97 30.75
CA ALA A 380 39.28 112.37 30.78
C ALA A 380 39.61 113.24 29.54
N ALA A 381 40.61 114.12 29.67
CA ALA A 381 40.97 115.14 28.68
C ALA A 381 40.94 114.58 27.23
N GLU A 382 40.05 115.16 26.41
CA GLU A 382 39.71 114.84 25.01
C GLU A 382 38.57 113.84 24.72
N ALA A 383 37.89 113.26 25.73
CA ALA A 383 36.67 112.48 25.50
C ALA A 383 35.38 113.30 25.77
N PRO A 384 34.34 113.24 24.91
CA PRO A 384 33.06 113.90 25.17
C PRO A 384 32.40 113.33 26.43
N ALA A 385 31.80 114.20 27.26
CA ALA A 385 31.10 113.80 28.48
C ALA A 385 29.99 112.78 28.16
N ARG A 386 29.95 111.67 28.89
CA ARG A 386 28.96 110.59 28.71
C ARG A 386 28.05 110.50 29.93
N ILE A 387 26.83 110.04 29.71
CA ILE A 387 25.84 109.83 30.75
C ILE A 387 25.77 108.33 31.01
N ARG A 388 26.20 107.90 32.19
CA ARG A 388 26.04 106.53 32.63
C ARG A 388 24.65 106.36 33.22
N PHE A 389 23.89 105.40 32.72
CA PHE A 389 22.52 105.16 33.12
C PHE A 389 22.28 103.71 33.57
N VAL A 390 21.29 103.54 34.44
CA VAL A 390 20.74 102.24 34.84
C VAL A 390 19.23 102.31 34.66
N LEU A 391 18.71 101.41 33.85
CA LEU A 391 17.28 101.23 33.60
C LEU A 391 16.80 99.95 34.26
N ARG A 392 15.56 99.99 34.74
CA ARG A 392 14.85 98.83 35.28
C ARG A 392 13.54 98.67 34.53
N ALA A 393 13.26 97.47 34.07
CA ALA A 393 12.03 97.15 33.36
C ALA A 393 11.42 95.86 33.93
N ASP A 394 10.11 95.86 34.14
CA ASP A 394 9.38 94.65 34.53
C ASP A 394 8.94 93.92 33.26
N TRP A 395 9.21 92.61 33.20
CA TRP A 395 8.96 91.76 32.05
C TRP A 395 7.61 91.05 32.18
#